data_AF-A0A1A8WQU5-F1
#
_entry.id   AF-A0A1A8WQU5-F1
#
_cell.length_a   1.000
_cell.length_b   1.000
_cell.length_c   1.000
_cell.angle_alpha   90.00
_cell.angle_beta   90.00
_cell.angle_gamma   90.00
#
_symmetry.space_group_name_H-M   'P 1'
#
loop_
_entity.id
_entity.type
_entity.pdbx_description
1 polymer ?
#
loop_
_entity_poly.entity_id
_entity_poly.type
_entity_poly.pdbx_seq_one_letter_code
_entity_poly.pdbx_strand_id
1 'polypeptide(L)'
;MADEAILSEEIESLKFDHKLDKINGKCTNCNSCYKYGKNLKNQFAFHLLCQRLVKNIEYILLIVPYDDENLKKKKYDDLIYWMHNNVNNMDDVTDKKEVHNVIKELIEVWGFVNGILKSSGKNPSHLCDTAKIELPLNFENMKQQKTMSDYCQNFNTLYTKITNNKPNCNIYHDYFEKTMKVYEDVFEKCHKTNADRSKCPNICKINTHDPNLIINKLRCDNIRSQKTQDTLISEQQCNTDKGLLQYKLEKALVAAGNPEFNYSDPRSVILILFTFWGIFLTFILLYKITPFSSWIRNNLQKKKIVRDNVHEAIDDESIYDYSGIVNTNMQNAGYNMSYNSDWSSSR
;
A
#
# COMPACT_ATOMS: atom_id res chain seq x y z
N MET A 1 25.50 -5.09 -1.84
CA MET A 1 24.67 -4.54 -2.93
C MET A 1 24.72 -5.37 -4.22
N ALA A 2 25.84 -5.44 -4.97
CA ALA A 2 25.88 -6.19 -6.23
C ALA A 2 25.71 -7.71 -6.02
N ASP A 3 26.42 -8.27 -5.03
CA ASP A 3 26.35 -9.70 -4.72
C ASP A 3 24.97 -10.13 -4.21
N GLU A 4 24.34 -9.29 -3.38
CA GLU A 4 22.96 -9.51 -2.89
C GLU A 4 21.93 -9.45 -4.02
N ALA A 5 22.12 -8.58 -5.01
CA ALA A 5 21.25 -8.51 -6.18
C ALA A 5 21.36 -9.80 -7.03
N ILE A 6 22.59 -10.29 -7.24
CA ILE A 6 22.85 -11.55 -7.97
C ILE A 6 22.18 -12.72 -7.24
N LEU A 7 22.36 -12.82 -5.91
CA LEU A 7 21.74 -13.88 -5.11
C LEU A 7 20.21 -13.79 -5.14
N SER A 8 19.64 -12.59 -5.01
CA SER A 8 18.18 -12.38 -5.02
C SER A 8 17.54 -12.65 -6.39
N GLU A 9 18.31 -12.71 -7.48
CA GLU A 9 17.79 -12.99 -8.82
C GLU A 9 17.73 -14.49 -9.12
N GLU A 10 18.72 -15.26 -8.63
CA GLU A 10 18.94 -16.65 -9.00
C GLU A 10 18.71 -17.66 -7.87
N ILE A 11 18.83 -17.27 -6.60
CA ILE A 11 18.50 -18.14 -5.47
C ILE A 11 17.00 -18.05 -5.23
N GLU A 12 16.30 -19.15 -5.48
CA GLU A 12 14.83 -19.16 -5.54
C GLU A 12 14.16 -18.72 -4.25
N SER A 13 14.66 -19.16 -3.08
CA SER A 13 14.06 -18.74 -1.81
C SER A 13 14.25 -17.25 -1.55
N LEU A 14 15.45 -16.70 -1.82
CA LEU A 14 15.74 -15.27 -1.66
C LEU A 14 14.93 -14.42 -2.64
N LYS A 15 14.77 -14.91 -3.87
CA LYS A 15 13.93 -14.27 -4.88
C LYS A 15 12.48 -14.20 -4.43
N PHE A 16 11.98 -15.28 -3.84
CA PHE A 16 10.62 -15.32 -3.31
C PHE A 16 10.44 -14.35 -2.13
N ASP A 17 11.36 -14.35 -1.16
CA ASP A 17 11.34 -13.43 -0.02
C ASP A 17 11.38 -11.96 -0.48
N HIS A 18 12.24 -11.63 -1.44
CA HIS A 18 12.32 -10.29 -2.03
C HIS A 18 11.01 -9.87 -2.70
N LYS A 19 10.33 -10.81 -3.37
CA LYS A 19 9.01 -10.56 -3.96
C LYS A 19 7.93 -10.30 -2.91
N LEU A 20 7.93 -11.04 -1.80
CA LEU A 20 7.00 -10.80 -0.69
C LEU A 20 7.18 -9.41 -0.07
N ASP A 21 8.42 -8.94 0.02
CA ASP A 21 8.73 -7.63 0.59
C ASP A 21 8.38 -6.46 -0.33
N LYS A 22 8.65 -6.61 -1.63
CA LYS A 22 8.55 -5.55 -2.64
C LYS A 22 7.39 -5.73 -3.59
N ILE A 23 6.30 -6.33 -3.12
CA ILE A 23 5.16 -6.61 -3.98
C ILE A 23 4.50 -5.32 -4.49
N ASN A 24 4.51 -5.15 -5.80
CA ASN A 24 3.95 -3.98 -6.49
C ASN A 24 2.75 -4.39 -7.33
N GLY A 25 1.88 -3.42 -7.62
CA GLY A 25 0.71 -3.62 -8.47
C GLY A 25 -0.63 -3.44 -7.76
N LYS A 26 -1.70 -3.67 -8.52
CA LYS A 26 -3.08 -3.55 -8.06
C LYS A 26 -3.38 -4.65 -7.04
N CYS A 27 -4.06 -4.29 -5.96
CA CYS A 27 -4.60 -5.25 -5.01
C CYS A 27 -6.11 -5.33 -5.21
N THR A 28 -6.61 -6.49 -5.61
CA THR A 28 -8.03 -6.64 -5.94
C THR A 28 -8.88 -6.75 -4.68
N ASN A 29 -8.36 -7.45 -3.68
CA ASN A 29 -9.11 -7.79 -2.46
C ASN A 29 -8.69 -6.97 -1.23
N CYS A 30 -7.81 -5.97 -1.35
CA CYS A 30 -7.32 -5.19 -0.20
C CYS A 30 -8.41 -4.48 0.60
N ASN A 31 -9.59 -4.25 0.00
CA ASN A 31 -10.74 -3.69 0.71
C ASN A 31 -11.23 -4.62 1.85
N SER A 32 -10.86 -5.91 1.84
CA SER A 32 -11.14 -6.82 2.95
C SER A 32 -10.51 -6.34 4.26
N CYS A 33 -9.33 -5.72 4.22
CA CYS A 33 -8.58 -5.28 5.39
C CYS A 33 -9.34 -4.29 6.29
N TYR A 34 -10.17 -3.43 5.70
CA TYR A 34 -10.93 -2.42 6.45
C TYR A 34 -12.06 -3.01 7.31
N LYS A 35 -12.40 -4.29 7.11
CA LYS A 35 -13.40 -4.99 7.92
C LYS A 35 -12.85 -5.49 9.26
N TYR A 36 -11.52 -5.58 9.37
CA TYR A 36 -10.81 -6.21 10.48
C TYR A 36 -9.92 -5.22 11.24
N GLY A 37 -9.40 -5.65 12.39
CA GLY A 37 -8.43 -4.91 13.18
C GLY A 37 -8.96 -3.70 13.94
N LYS A 38 -10.29 -3.58 14.12
CA LYS A 38 -10.93 -2.43 14.82
C LYS A 38 -10.54 -2.34 16.30
N ASN A 39 -10.20 -3.46 16.92
CA ASN A 39 -9.87 -3.55 18.34
C ASN A 39 -8.36 -3.65 18.61
N LEU A 40 -7.53 -3.56 17.56
CA LEU A 40 -6.07 -3.60 17.68
C LEU A 40 -5.55 -2.23 18.12
N LYS A 41 -4.43 -2.21 18.85
CA LYS A 41 -3.84 -0.97 19.35
C LYS A 41 -3.40 -0.05 18.21
N ASN A 42 -2.76 -0.62 17.20
CA ASN A 42 -2.27 0.10 16.03
C ASN A 42 -3.00 -0.34 14.76
N GLN A 43 -4.23 0.19 14.59
CA GLN A 43 -5.07 -0.11 13.43
C GLN A 43 -4.41 0.29 12.10
N PHE A 44 -3.68 1.41 12.08
CA PHE A 44 -3.00 1.88 10.87
C PHE A 44 -1.90 0.91 10.41
N ALA A 45 -1.01 0.50 11.31
CA ALA A 45 0.04 -0.47 11.01
C ALA A 45 -0.57 -1.83 10.58
N PHE A 46 -1.64 -2.27 11.27
CA PHE A 46 -2.38 -3.47 10.87
C PHE A 46 -2.91 -3.34 9.43
N HIS A 47 -3.58 -2.25 9.07
CA HIS A 47 -4.12 -2.06 7.73
C HIS A 47 -3.02 -2.07 6.66
N LEU A 48 -1.88 -1.43 6.93
CA LEU A 48 -0.74 -1.44 6.01
C LEU A 48 -0.18 -2.85 5.79
N LEU A 49 0.05 -3.62 6.87
CA LEU A 49 0.53 -5.00 6.74
C LEU A 49 -0.53 -5.90 6.08
N CYS A 50 -1.80 -5.75 6.46
CA CYS A 50 -2.90 -6.51 5.89
C CYS A 50 -2.95 -6.33 4.37
N GLN A 51 -2.82 -5.11 3.86
CA GLN A 51 -2.82 -4.87 2.41
C GLN A 51 -1.64 -5.56 1.72
N ARG A 52 -0.44 -5.55 2.34
CA ARG A 52 0.72 -6.28 1.82
C ARG A 52 0.48 -7.80 1.83
N LEU A 53 -0.09 -8.33 2.90
CA LEU A 53 -0.47 -9.75 3.01
C LEU A 53 -1.45 -10.15 1.90
N VAL A 54 -2.52 -9.38 1.68
CA VAL A 54 -3.52 -9.67 0.64
C VAL A 54 -2.90 -9.67 -0.75
N LYS A 55 -2.00 -8.71 -1.05
CA LYS A 55 -1.23 -8.73 -2.30
C LYS A 55 -0.36 -9.97 -2.44
N ASN A 56 0.31 -10.39 -1.36
CA ASN A 56 1.13 -11.59 -1.35
C ASN A 56 0.29 -12.86 -1.56
N ILE A 57 -0.90 -12.95 -0.98
CA ILE A 57 -1.86 -14.03 -1.22
C ILE A 57 -2.26 -14.09 -2.70
N GLU A 58 -2.63 -12.94 -3.28
CA GLU A 58 -2.99 -12.86 -4.71
C GLU A 58 -1.83 -13.28 -5.61
N TYR A 59 -0.60 -12.87 -5.29
CA TYR A 59 0.61 -13.24 -6.02
C TYR A 59 0.95 -14.73 -5.95
N ILE A 60 0.89 -15.33 -4.75
CA ILE A 60 1.16 -16.76 -4.59
C ILE A 60 0.22 -17.59 -5.46
N LEU A 61 -1.04 -17.17 -5.59
CA LEU A 61 -2.03 -17.86 -6.43
C LEU A 61 -1.78 -17.75 -7.94
N LEU A 62 -0.89 -16.85 -8.37
CA LEU A 62 -0.44 -16.80 -9.76
C LEU A 62 0.68 -17.81 -10.03
N ILE A 63 1.47 -18.18 -9.03
CA ILE A 63 2.68 -19.00 -9.20
C ILE A 63 2.51 -20.46 -8.73
N VAL A 64 1.68 -20.70 -7.72
CA VAL A 64 1.39 -22.04 -7.17
C VAL A 64 0.88 -23.06 -8.20
N PRO A 65 0.10 -22.70 -9.24
CA PRO A 65 -0.31 -23.66 -10.25
C PRO A 65 0.84 -24.39 -10.98
N TYR A 66 2.07 -23.85 -10.90
CA TYR A 66 3.26 -24.41 -11.55
C TYR A 66 4.17 -25.17 -10.58
N ASP A 67 3.84 -25.19 -9.29
CA ASP A 67 4.65 -25.83 -8.25
C ASP A 67 4.18 -27.26 -7.96
N ASP A 68 5.11 -28.13 -7.57
CA ASP A 68 4.76 -29.38 -6.91
C ASP A 68 4.21 -29.11 -5.49
N GLU A 69 3.58 -30.13 -4.90
CA GLU A 69 2.91 -30.01 -3.59
C GLU A 69 3.85 -29.55 -2.46
N ASN A 70 5.12 -29.98 -2.47
CA ASN A 70 6.09 -29.61 -1.43
C ASN A 70 6.51 -28.15 -1.57
N LEU A 71 6.80 -27.70 -2.80
CA LEU A 71 7.19 -26.32 -3.05
C LEU A 71 6.03 -25.36 -2.77
N LYS A 72 4.81 -25.73 -3.16
CA LYS A 72 3.60 -25.01 -2.81
C LYS A 72 3.41 -24.89 -1.29
N LYS A 73 3.54 -25.98 -0.54
CA LYS A 73 3.44 -25.96 0.93
C LYS A 73 4.50 -25.02 1.51
N LYS A 74 5.75 -25.13 1.06
CA LYS A 74 6.84 -24.24 1.48
C LYS A 74 6.50 -22.76 1.26
N LYS A 75 5.98 -22.38 0.09
CA LYS A 75 5.61 -20.97 -0.18
C LYS A 75 4.56 -20.43 0.78
N TYR A 76 3.61 -21.27 1.22
CA TYR A 76 2.66 -20.88 2.26
C TYR A 76 3.31 -20.77 3.64
N ASP A 77 4.16 -21.73 4.01
CA ASP A 77 4.91 -21.68 5.27
C ASP A 77 5.80 -20.42 5.34
N ASP A 78 6.46 -20.07 4.24
CA ASP A 78 7.24 -18.85 4.06
C ASP A 78 6.38 -17.58 4.19
N LEU A 79 5.17 -17.57 3.60
CA LEU A 79 4.26 -16.43 3.74
C LEU A 79 3.78 -16.26 5.20
N ILE A 80 3.49 -17.35 5.90
CA ILE A 80 3.10 -17.31 7.31
C ILE A 80 4.28 -16.81 8.17
N TYR A 81 5.50 -17.27 7.89
CA TYR A 81 6.70 -16.76 8.54
C TYR A 81 6.90 -15.26 8.26
N TRP A 82 6.81 -14.84 7.00
CA TRP A 82 6.92 -13.45 6.58
C TRP A 82 5.89 -12.57 7.30
N MET A 83 4.64 -13.03 7.40
CA MET A 83 3.58 -12.35 8.12
C MET A 83 3.96 -12.16 9.59
N HIS A 84 4.33 -13.23 10.29
CA HIS A 84 4.71 -13.18 11.70
C HIS A 84 5.95 -12.28 11.93
N ASN A 85 6.97 -12.39 11.07
CA ASN A 85 8.16 -11.54 11.12
C ASN A 85 7.79 -10.06 10.97
N ASN A 86 6.91 -9.71 10.04
CA ASN A 86 6.47 -8.33 9.87
C ASN A 86 5.64 -7.83 11.07
N VAL A 87 4.82 -8.67 11.70
CA VAL A 87 4.11 -8.30 12.94
C VAL A 87 5.09 -8.03 14.08
N ASN A 88 6.12 -8.86 14.25
CA ASN A 88 7.15 -8.66 15.29
C ASN A 88 8.00 -7.40 15.06
N ASN A 89 8.08 -6.92 13.82
CA ASN A 89 8.82 -5.71 13.45
C ASN A 89 7.92 -4.46 13.34
N MET A 90 6.64 -4.55 13.72
CA MET A 90 5.78 -3.36 13.80
C MET A 90 6.20 -2.49 14.99
N ASP A 91 6.34 -1.19 14.73
CA ASP A 91 6.44 -0.19 15.79
C ASP A 91 5.22 -0.33 16.73
N ASP A 92 5.45 -0.20 18.03
CA ASP A 92 4.46 -0.32 19.12
C ASP A 92 3.92 -1.72 19.46
N VAL A 93 4.31 -2.79 18.75
CA VAL A 93 3.93 -4.17 19.09
C VAL A 93 4.96 -4.79 20.02
N THR A 94 4.92 -4.41 21.30
CA THR A 94 5.89 -4.90 22.31
C THR A 94 5.37 -6.06 23.15
N ASP A 95 4.06 -6.32 23.13
CA ASP A 95 3.43 -7.37 23.94
C ASP A 95 3.05 -8.58 23.08
N LYS A 96 3.41 -9.78 23.55
CA LYS A 96 3.10 -11.07 22.90
C LYS A 96 1.59 -11.25 22.67
N LYS A 97 0.75 -10.70 23.54
CA LYS A 97 -0.71 -10.73 23.38
C LYS A 97 -1.16 -9.91 22.17
N GLU A 98 -0.55 -8.75 21.93
CA GLU A 98 -0.86 -7.92 20.77
C GLU A 98 -0.39 -8.60 19.48
N VAL A 99 0.83 -9.16 19.46
CA VAL A 99 1.33 -9.99 18.34
C VAL A 99 0.32 -11.08 17.98
N HIS A 100 -0.15 -11.83 18.99
CA HIS A 100 -1.15 -12.88 18.79
C HIS A 100 -2.47 -12.35 18.21
N ASN A 101 -2.99 -11.25 18.73
CA ASN A 101 -4.24 -10.65 18.24
C ASN A 101 -4.10 -10.16 16.79
N VAL A 102 -3.00 -9.49 16.45
CA VAL A 102 -2.71 -9.03 15.08
C VAL A 102 -2.64 -10.21 14.12
N ILE A 103 -1.88 -11.27 14.48
CA ILE A 103 -1.77 -12.49 13.65
C ILE A 103 -3.14 -13.14 13.45
N LYS A 104 -3.95 -13.23 14.52
CA LYS A 104 -5.30 -13.81 14.44
C LYS A 104 -6.16 -13.04 13.43
N GLU A 105 -6.21 -11.72 13.53
CA GLU A 105 -6.99 -10.87 12.60
C GLU A 105 -6.48 -11.00 11.15
N LEU A 106 -5.16 -11.11 10.94
CA LEU A 106 -4.59 -11.33 9.60
C LEU A 106 -4.98 -12.69 9.01
N ILE A 107 -5.04 -13.75 9.83
CA ILE A 107 -5.51 -15.08 9.39
C ILE A 107 -7.01 -15.05 9.06
N GLU A 108 -7.82 -14.30 9.82
CA GLU A 108 -9.24 -14.12 9.51
C GLU A 108 -9.44 -13.39 8.16
N VAL A 109 -8.65 -12.34 7.90
CA VAL A 109 -8.62 -11.68 6.58
C VAL A 109 -8.26 -12.68 5.48
N TRP A 110 -7.24 -13.50 5.69
CA TRP A 110 -6.81 -14.50 4.71
C TRP A 110 -7.95 -15.48 4.42
N GLY A 111 -8.61 -16.02 5.44
CA GLY A 111 -9.77 -16.90 5.28
C GLY A 111 -10.91 -16.25 4.48
N PHE A 112 -11.21 -14.97 4.75
CA PHE A 112 -12.19 -14.20 3.99
C PHE A 112 -11.79 -14.02 2.51
N VAL A 113 -10.53 -13.70 2.25
CA VAL A 113 -9.99 -13.54 0.89
C VAL A 113 -10.03 -14.88 0.13
N ASN A 114 -9.69 -16.00 0.77
CA ASN A 114 -9.84 -17.34 0.19
C ASN A 114 -11.29 -17.61 -0.23
N GLY A 115 -12.27 -17.18 0.58
CA GLY A 115 -13.70 -17.26 0.23
C GLY A 115 -14.03 -16.52 -1.07
N ILE A 116 -13.59 -15.26 -1.20
CA ILE A 116 -13.79 -14.47 -2.43
C ILE A 116 -13.14 -15.15 -3.65
N LEU A 117 -11.90 -15.60 -3.48
CA LEU A 117 -11.14 -16.23 -4.56
C LEU A 117 -11.78 -17.54 -5.03
N LYS A 118 -12.27 -18.35 -4.10
CA LYS A 118 -13.04 -19.57 -4.40
C LYS A 118 -14.31 -19.25 -5.19
N SER A 119 -15.08 -18.25 -4.76
CA SER A 119 -16.27 -17.79 -5.48
C SER A 119 -15.95 -17.20 -6.86
N SER A 120 -14.74 -16.70 -7.05
CA SER A 120 -14.24 -16.18 -8.33
C SER A 120 -13.66 -17.27 -9.25
N GLY A 121 -13.83 -18.55 -8.90
CA GLY A 121 -13.42 -19.69 -9.73
C GLY A 121 -11.98 -20.15 -9.54
N LYS A 122 -11.25 -19.66 -8.52
CA LYS A 122 -9.91 -20.20 -8.21
C LYS A 122 -10.01 -21.62 -7.69
N ASN A 123 -9.12 -22.50 -8.18
CA ASN A 123 -9.07 -23.89 -7.75
C ASN A 123 -8.85 -23.97 -6.23
N PRO A 124 -9.76 -24.58 -5.45
CA PRO A 124 -9.61 -24.72 -4.01
C PRO A 124 -8.34 -25.44 -3.60
N SER A 125 -7.84 -26.35 -4.43
CA SER A 125 -6.58 -27.03 -4.13
C SER A 125 -5.43 -26.03 -4.06
N HIS A 126 -5.44 -24.95 -4.84
CA HIS A 126 -4.38 -23.94 -4.83
C HIS A 126 -4.51 -22.95 -3.67
N LEU A 127 -5.52 -23.05 -2.80
CA LEU A 127 -5.67 -22.13 -1.66
C LEU A 127 -4.94 -22.69 -0.43
N CYS A 128 -4.43 -21.79 0.41
CA CYS A 128 -3.97 -22.17 1.75
C CYS A 128 -5.17 -22.43 2.65
N ASP A 129 -5.20 -23.57 3.33
CA ASP A 129 -6.23 -23.86 4.32
C ASP A 129 -5.90 -23.16 5.66
N THR A 130 -6.44 -21.97 5.85
CA THR A 130 -6.20 -21.15 7.04
C THR A 130 -6.71 -21.79 8.32
N ALA A 131 -7.65 -22.76 8.24
CA ALA A 131 -8.16 -23.47 9.40
C ALA A 131 -7.13 -24.45 10.00
N LYS A 132 -6.10 -24.82 9.23
CA LYS A 132 -4.99 -25.67 9.70
C LYS A 132 -3.87 -24.89 10.38
N ILE A 133 -3.96 -23.56 10.42
CA ILE A 133 -2.97 -22.72 11.09
C ILE A 133 -3.26 -22.72 12.59
N GLU A 134 -2.46 -23.47 13.34
CA GLU A 134 -2.60 -23.57 14.80
C GLU A 134 -2.03 -22.33 15.50
N LEU A 135 -2.86 -21.67 16.31
CA LEU A 135 -2.47 -20.51 17.12
C LEU A 135 -2.27 -20.89 18.60
N PRO A 136 -1.33 -20.24 19.33
CA PRO A 136 -0.43 -19.18 18.87
C PRO A 136 0.74 -19.70 18.02
N LEU A 137 1.14 -18.92 17.01
CA LEU A 137 2.32 -19.23 16.21
C LEU A 137 3.59 -19.19 17.05
N ASN A 138 4.49 -20.15 16.84
CA ASN A 138 5.82 -20.16 17.44
C ASN A 138 6.85 -19.62 16.44
N PHE A 139 7.28 -18.36 16.63
CA PHE A 139 8.19 -17.68 15.72
C PHE A 139 9.53 -18.40 15.54
N GLU A 140 10.15 -18.85 16.63
CA GLU A 140 11.46 -19.51 16.57
C GLU A 140 11.39 -20.85 15.84
N ASN A 141 10.34 -21.63 16.08
CA ASN A 141 10.13 -22.88 15.33
C ASN A 141 9.95 -22.59 13.84
N MET A 142 9.13 -21.61 13.48
CA MET A 142 8.92 -21.22 12.08
C MET A 142 10.20 -20.72 11.42
N LYS A 143 10.99 -19.90 12.12
CA LYS A 143 12.28 -19.41 11.66
C LYS A 143 13.23 -20.56 11.35
N GLN A 144 13.28 -21.56 12.23
CA GLN A 144 14.09 -22.74 12.02
C GLN A 144 13.59 -23.59 10.84
N GLN A 145 12.27 -23.81 10.74
CA GLN A 145 11.65 -24.52 9.61
C GLN A 145 11.94 -23.84 8.27
N LYS A 146 11.80 -22.51 8.21
CA LYS A 146 12.15 -21.71 7.03
C LYS A 146 13.62 -21.84 6.68
N THR A 147 14.51 -21.68 7.65
CA THR A 147 15.96 -21.74 7.40
C THR A 147 16.36 -23.10 6.81
N MET A 148 15.84 -24.19 7.37
CA MET A 148 16.05 -25.55 6.84
C MET A 148 15.46 -25.72 5.44
N SER A 149 14.23 -25.27 5.20
CA SER A 149 13.54 -25.43 3.93
C SER A 149 14.20 -24.60 2.81
N ASP A 150 14.68 -23.40 3.13
CA ASP A 150 15.46 -22.54 2.22
C ASP A 150 16.78 -23.21 1.83
N TYR A 151 17.51 -23.78 2.80
CA TYR A 151 18.74 -24.54 2.51
C TYR A 151 18.46 -25.69 1.53
N CYS A 152 17.46 -26.52 1.81
CA CYS A 152 17.12 -27.66 0.96
C CYS A 152 16.62 -27.24 -0.43
N GLN A 153 15.78 -26.19 -0.54
CA GLN A 153 15.33 -25.67 -1.83
C GLN A 153 16.51 -25.19 -2.69
N ASN A 154 17.43 -24.44 -2.09
CA ASN A 154 18.51 -23.80 -2.81
C ASN A 154 19.66 -24.74 -3.16
N PHE A 155 19.75 -25.90 -2.49
CA PHE A 155 20.89 -26.81 -2.57
C PHE A 155 21.25 -27.21 -4.00
N ASN A 156 20.27 -27.61 -4.83
CA ASN A 156 20.56 -28.05 -6.20
C ASN A 156 21.06 -26.89 -7.09
N THR A 157 20.52 -25.68 -6.89
CA THR A 157 20.99 -24.47 -7.55
C THR A 157 22.43 -24.16 -7.16
N LEU A 158 22.75 -24.20 -5.85
CA LEU A 158 24.10 -24.00 -5.35
C LEU A 158 25.06 -25.07 -5.87
N TYR A 159 24.68 -26.34 -5.79
CA TYR A 159 25.46 -27.44 -6.36
C TYR A 159 25.80 -27.17 -7.83
N THR A 160 24.81 -26.80 -8.64
CA THR A 160 25.02 -26.54 -10.07
C THR A 160 25.91 -25.33 -10.32
N LYS A 161 25.76 -24.25 -9.55
CA LYS A 161 26.52 -23.01 -9.73
C LYS A 161 27.98 -23.16 -9.28
N ILE A 162 28.21 -23.89 -8.19
CA ILE A 162 29.52 -24.05 -7.53
C ILE A 162 30.34 -25.17 -8.21
N THR A 163 29.73 -26.30 -8.56
CA THR A 163 30.47 -27.46 -9.11
C THR A 163 30.72 -27.38 -10.62
N ASN A 164 30.08 -26.45 -11.33
CA ASN A 164 30.27 -26.24 -12.77
C ASN A 164 30.99 -24.92 -13.12
N ASN A 165 31.63 -24.26 -12.14
CA ASN A 165 32.34 -22.99 -12.30
C ASN A 165 31.54 -21.92 -13.08
N LYS A 166 30.27 -21.70 -12.69
CA LYS A 166 29.42 -20.71 -13.37
C LYS A 166 29.88 -19.28 -13.06
N PRO A 167 29.53 -18.27 -13.89
CA PRO A 167 29.79 -16.87 -13.56
C PRO A 167 29.35 -16.55 -12.13
N ASN A 168 30.14 -15.76 -11.42
CA ASN A 168 29.91 -15.43 -10.01
C ASN A 168 29.99 -16.63 -9.02
N CYS A 169 30.68 -17.71 -9.38
CA CYS A 169 30.89 -18.90 -8.53
C CYS A 169 31.19 -18.55 -7.07
N ASN A 170 32.13 -17.62 -6.84
CA ASN A 170 32.53 -17.19 -5.50
C ASN A 170 31.37 -16.62 -4.68
N ILE A 171 30.43 -15.90 -5.30
CA ILE A 171 29.26 -15.34 -4.59
C ILE A 171 28.36 -16.47 -4.09
N TYR A 172 28.12 -17.50 -4.91
CA TYR A 172 27.34 -18.67 -4.50
C TYR A 172 28.08 -19.51 -3.46
N HIS A 173 29.41 -19.62 -3.59
CA HIS A 173 30.25 -20.29 -2.62
C HIS A 173 30.17 -19.62 -1.25
N ASP A 174 30.35 -18.30 -1.17
CA ASP A 174 30.26 -17.53 0.07
C ASP A 174 28.86 -17.65 0.71
N TYR A 175 27.81 -17.68 -0.10
CA TYR A 175 26.45 -17.94 0.39
C TYR A 175 26.27 -19.38 0.89
N PHE A 176 26.83 -20.36 0.20
CA PHE A 176 26.82 -21.76 0.61
C PHE A 176 27.57 -21.95 1.94
N GLU A 177 28.74 -21.33 2.13
CA GLU A 177 29.47 -21.39 3.41
C GLU A 177 28.67 -20.85 4.59
N LYS A 178 27.89 -19.78 4.37
CA LYS A 178 27.01 -19.21 5.39
C LYS A 178 25.83 -20.12 5.73
N THR A 179 25.30 -20.82 4.73
CA THR A 179 24.07 -21.61 4.87
C THR A 179 24.34 -23.08 5.18
N MET A 180 25.52 -23.63 4.90
CA MET A 180 25.82 -25.05 5.12
C MET A 180 25.73 -25.47 6.60
N LYS A 181 25.94 -24.52 7.53
CA LYS A 181 25.78 -24.77 8.98
C LYS A 181 24.37 -25.22 9.37
N VAL A 182 23.37 -24.80 8.58
CA VAL A 182 21.96 -25.23 8.74
C VAL A 182 21.81 -26.74 8.53
N TYR A 183 22.74 -27.38 7.83
CA TYR A 183 22.67 -28.82 7.60
C TYR A 183 22.72 -29.63 8.89
N GLU A 184 23.34 -29.15 9.97
CA GLU A 184 23.32 -29.86 11.26
C GLU A 184 21.87 -30.04 11.77
N ASP A 185 21.06 -28.98 11.69
CA ASP A 185 19.64 -29.03 12.04
C ASP A 185 18.84 -29.94 11.10
N VAL A 186 19.13 -29.87 9.79
CA VAL A 186 18.53 -30.76 8.78
C VAL A 186 18.87 -32.21 9.08
N PHE A 187 20.13 -32.51 9.37
CA PHE A 187 20.59 -33.85 9.68
C PHE A 187 19.88 -34.41 10.92
N GLU A 188 19.90 -33.66 12.02
CA GLU A 188 19.31 -34.09 13.29
C GLU A 188 17.79 -34.31 13.20
N LYS A 189 17.07 -33.46 12.46
CA LYS A 189 15.60 -33.52 12.36
C LYS A 189 15.06 -34.34 11.21
N CYS A 190 15.84 -34.53 10.14
CA CYS A 190 15.37 -35.21 8.92
C CYS A 190 16.08 -36.54 8.66
N HIS A 191 17.37 -36.67 8.97
CA HIS A 191 18.20 -37.78 8.48
C HIS A 191 18.60 -38.77 9.58
N LYS A 192 18.68 -38.33 10.83
CA LYS A 192 18.97 -39.20 11.98
C LYS A 192 17.96 -40.35 12.07
N THR A 193 18.45 -41.55 12.39
CA THR A 193 17.67 -42.81 12.36
C THR A 193 16.36 -42.74 13.14
N ASN A 194 16.36 -42.04 14.29
CA ASN A 194 15.21 -41.89 15.18
C ASN A 194 14.64 -40.46 15.17
N ALA A 195 14.86 -39.69 14.10
CA ALA A 195 14.34 -38.34 14.01
C ALA A 195 12.82 -38.32 13.94
N ASP A 196 12.21 -37.37 14.65
CA ASP A 196 10.80 -37.02 14.47
C ASP A 196 10.64 -36.28 13.14
N ARG A 197 10.42 -37.05 12.07
CA ARG A 197 10.31 -36.54 10.70
C ARG A 197 9.13 -35.61 10.48
N SER A 198 8.18 -35.52 11.41
CA SER A 198 7.11 -34.53 11.34
C SER A 198 7.63 -33.09 11.40
N LYS A 199 8.83 -32.90 11.98
CA LYS A 199 9.54 -31.61 12.09
C LYS A 199 10.49 -31.36 10.93
N CYS A 200 10.56 -32.25 9.95
CA CYS A 200 11.37 -32.06 8.76
C CYS A 200 10.58 -31.28 7.70
N PRO A 201 11.11 -30.19 7.12
CA PRO A 201 10.46 -29.56 5.99
C PRO A 201 10.29 -30.55 4.84
N ASN A 202 9.09 -30.60 4.24
CA ASN A 202 8.79 -31.56 3.18
C ASN A 202 9.76 -31.50 1.99
N ILE A 203 10.33 -30.33 1.70
CA ILE A 203 11.28 -30.13 0.61
C ILE A 203 12.66 -30.78 0.91
N CYS A 204 12.98 -31.00 2.18
CA CYS A 204 14.21 -31.64 2.63
C CYS A 204 14.12 -33.17 2.49
N LYS A 205 14.28 -33.66 1.26
CA LYS A 205 14.35 -35.10 0.98
C LYS A 205 15.55 -35.75 1.68
N ILE A 206 15.35 -36.99 2.13
CA ILE A 206 16.36 -37.79 2.83
C ILE A 206 17.58 -38.02 1.92
N ASN A 207 18.80 -37.86 2.46
CA ASN A 207 20.07 -38.18 1.79
C ASN A 207 20.36 -37.41 0.48
N THR A 208 19.80 -36.22 0.27
CA THR A 208 19.95 -35.47 -0.99
C THR A 208 20.57 -34.07 -0.85
N HIS A 209 20.87 -33.64 0.39
CA HIS A 209 21.28 -32.27 0.71
C HIS A 209 22.55 -32.21 1.57
N ASP A 210 23.37 -33.26 1.54
CA ASP A 210 24.64 -33.30 2.28
C ASP A 210 25.64 -32.28 1.70
N PRO A 211 26.14 -31.30 2.48
CA PRO A 211 27.08 -30.29 2.01
C PRO A 211 28.35 -30.89 1.41
N ASN A 212 28.76 -32.10 1.82
CA ASN A 212 29.92 -32.79 1.26
C ASN A 212 29.79 -33.05 -0.25
N LEU A 213 28.56 -33.13 -0.78
CA LEU A 213 28.32 -33.28 -2.21
C LEU A 213 28.82 -32.06 -3.01
N ILE A 214 28.76 -30.86 -2.41
CA ILE A 214 29.27 -29.61 -2.99
C ILE A 214 30.77 -29.48 -2.68
N ILE A 215 31.16 -29.68 -1.42
CA ILE A 215 32.56 -29.51 -0.96
C ILE A 215 33.52 -30.39 -1.78
N ASN A 216 33.19 -31.67 -1.96
CA ASN A 216 34.05 -32.62 -2.67
C ASN A 216 34.12 -32.36 -4.19
N LYS A 217 33.26 -31.49 -4.73
CA LYS A 217 33.17 -31.16 -6.15
C LYS A 217 33.33 -29.67 -6.41
N LEU A 218 33.89 -28.93 -5.46
CA LEU A 218 34.12 -27.49 -5.58
C LEU A 218 34.99 -27.21 -6.81
N ARG A 219 34.49 -26.35 -7.73
CA ARG A 219 35.21 -25.94 -8.95
C ARG A 219 35.25 -24.43 -9.13
N CYS A 220 35.08 -23.65 -8.06
CA CYS A 220 35.22 -22.20 -8.11
C CYS A 220 36.71 -21.79 -8.19
N ASP A 221 37.43 -22.28 -9.19
CA ASP A 221 38.80 -21.86 -9.44
C ASP A 221 38.78 -20.48 -10.11
N ASN A 222 39.49 -19.54 -9.47
CA ASN A 222 39.62 -18.11 -9.75
C ASN A 222 39.06 -17.61 -11.11
N ILE A 223 37.74 -17.36 -11.16
CA ILE A 223 37.12 -16.40 -12.11
C ILE A 223 37.71 -14.98 -11.92
N ARG A 224 38.49 -14.77 -10.85
CA ARG A 224 39.27 -13.56 -10.61
C ARG A 224 40.23 -13.22 -11.78
N SER A 225 40.74 -14.20 -12.54
CA SER A 225 41.62 -13.89 -13.69
C SER A 225 40.88 -13.34 -14.91
N GLN A 226 39.58 -13.64 -15.07
CA GLN A 226 38.80 -13.18 -16.23
C GLN A 226 38.08 -11.85 -15.97
N LYS A 227 37.62 -11.61 -14.73
CA LYS A 227 36.89 -10.35 -14.39
C LYS A 227 37.83 -9.16 -14.15
N THR A 228 39.06 -9.42 -13.70
CA THR A 228 40.02 -8.35 -13.36
C THR A 228 40.61 -7.68 -14.59
N GLN A 229 40.62 -8.35 -15.75
CA GLN A 229 41.19 -7.78 -16.98
C GLN A 229 40.25 -6.79 -17.70
N ASP A 230 38.93 -6.93 -17.53
CA ASP A 230 37.95 -6.10 -18.23
C ASP A 230 37.44 -4.87 -17.42
N THR A 231 37.81 -4.72 -16.14
CA THR A 231 37.27 -3.62 -15.29
C THR A 231 38.26 -2.98 -14.32
N LEU A 232 39.57 -3.08 -14.56
CA LEU A 232 40.54 -2.21 -13.87
C LEU A 232 40.52 -0.82 -14.52
N ILE A 233 39.53 -0.03 -14.15
CA ILE A 233 39.55 1.40 -14.43
C ILE A 233 40.63 2.02 -13.54
N SER A 234 41.52 2.83 -14.11
CA SER A 234 42.57 3.54 -13.35
C SER A 234 41.97 4.24 -12.13
N GLU A 235 42.72 4.26 -11.01
CA GLU A 235 42.35 4.99 -9.79
C GLU A 235 41.93 6.44 -10.09
N GLN A 236 42.55 7.05 -11.10
CA GLN A 236 42.25 8.39 -11.58
C GLN A 236 40.84 8.52 -12.18
N GLN A 237 40.38 7.49 -12.89
CA GLN A 237 39.06 7.47 -13.50
C GLN A 237 37.98 7.06 -12.49
N CYS A 238 38.31 6.16 -11.55
CA CYS A 238 37.45 5.90 -10.38
C CYS A 238 37.19 7.17 -9.55
N ASN A 239 38.23 7.97 -9.29
CA ASN A 239 38.10 9.24 -8.57
C ASN A 239 37.28 10.27 -9.36
N THR A 240 37.42 10.28 -10.70
CA THR A 240 36.62 11.15 -11.58
C THR A 240 35.15 10.76 -11.58
N ASP A 241 34.85 9.47 -11.71
CA ASP A 241 33.48 8.94 -11.69
C ASP A 241 32.82 9.11 -10.32
N LYS A 242 33.59 8.93 -9.24
CA LYS A 242 33.14 9.21 -7.87
C LYS A 242 32.81 10.69 -7.70
N GLY A 243 33.65 11.60 -8.18
CA GLY A 243 33.39 13.04 -8.18
C GLY A 243 32.13 13.41 -8.98
N LEU A 244 31.95 12.80 -10.16
CA LEU A 244 30.76 13.00 -10.99
C LEU A 244 29.48 12.46 -10.31
N LEU A 245 29.55 11.29 -9.68
CA LEU A 245 28.43 10.73 -8.92
C LEU A 245 28.10 11.60 -7.71
N GLN A 246 29.10 12.10 -7.00
CA GLN A 246 28.92 12.94 -5.82
C GLN A 246 28.30 14.29 -6.22
N TYR A 247 28.75 14.89 -7.32
CA TYR A 247 28.10 16.07 -7.91
C TYR A 247 26.66 15.81 -8.36
N LYS A 248 26.39 14.66 -9.01
CA LYS A 248 25.02 14.27 -9.41
C LYS A 248 24.13 14.03 -8.21
N LEU A 249 24.65 13.40 -7.16
CA LEU A 249 23.94 13.14 -5.90
C LEU A 249 23.66 14.44 -5.17
N GLU A 250 24.63 15.35 -5.09
CA GLU A 250 24.47 16.67 -4.49
C GLU A 250 23.44 17.50 -5.27
N LYS A 251 23.50 17.49 -6.60
CA LYS A 251 22.48 18.12 -7.45
C LYS A 251 21.09 17.49 -7.27
N ALA A 252 21.00 16.18 -7.10
CA ALA A 252 19.75 15.47 -6.83
C ALA A 252 19.21 15.74 -5.43
N LEU A 253 20.08 15.88 -4.42
CA LEU A 253 19.73 16.27 -3.06
C LEU A 253 19.29 17.72 -2.98
N VAL A 254 19.91 18.63 -3.73
CA VAL A 254 19.45 20.01 -3.89
C VAL A 254 18.11 20.05 -4.63
N ALA A 255 17.90 19.21 -5.64
CA ALA A 255 16.60 19.09 -6.31
C ALA A 255 15.51 18.47 -5.40
N ALA A 256 15.87 17.53 -4.53
CA ALA A 256 14.95 16.87 -3.59
C ALA A 256 14.69 17.70 -2.32
N GLY A 257 15.66 18.53 -1.90
CA GLY A 257 15.55 19.45 -0.78
C GLY A 257 14.83 20.76 -1.12
N ASN A 258 14.51 20.97 -2.39
CA ASN A 258 13.55 21.97 -2.84
C ASN A 258 12.20 21.27 -3.05
N PRO A 259 11.28 21.24 -2.06
CA PRO A 259 9.90 21.02 -2.42
C PRO A 259 9.53 22.15 -3.39
N GLU A 260 9.03 21.81 -4.58
CA GLU A 260 8.61 22.77 -5.62
C GLU A 260 7.49 23.75 -5.18
N PHE A 261 7.20 23.84 -3.88
CA PHE A 261 6.32 24.83 -3.28
C PHE A 261 6.83 25.26 -1.89
N ASN A 262 7.80 26.17 -1.86
CA ASN A 262 8.08 26.96 -0.65
C ASN A 262 7.24 28.25 -0.69
N TYR A 263 6.52 28.52 0.41
CA TYR A 263 5.65 29.69 0.60
C TYR A 263 6.37 31.06 0.53
N SER A 264 7.70 31.07 0.41
CA SER A 264 8.54 32.28 0.31
C SER A 264 9.12 32.54 -1.08
N ASP A 265 8.73 31.78 -2.10
CA ASP A 265 9.12 32.07 -3.49
C ASP A 265 8.31 33.27 -4.04
N PRO A 266 8.95 34.34 -4.55
CA PRO A 266 8.25 35.48 -5.17
C PRO A 266 7.35 35.07 -6.35
N ARG A 267 7.58 33.91 -6.97
CA ARG A 267 6.70 33.34 -8.01
C ARG A 267 5.37 32.85 -7.45
N SER A 268 5.35 32.35 -6.22
CA SER A 268 4.13 31.94 -5.51
C SER A 268 3.23 33.13 -5.21
N VAL A 269 3.82 34.29 -4.88
CA VAL A 269 3.07 35.55 -4.69
C VAL A 269 2.36 35.97 -5.98
N ILE A 270 3.03 35.83 -7.13
CA ILE A 270 2.46 36.14 -8.44
C ILE A 270 1.30 35.18 -8.77
N LEU A 271 1.46 33.87 -8.52
CA LEU A 271 0.40 32.87 -8.73
C LEU A 271 -0.82 33.10 -7.82
N ILE A 272 -0.60 33.47 -6.56
CA ILE A 272 -1.67 33.81 -5.62
C ILE A 272 -2.40 35.08 -6.10
N LEU A 273 -1.68 36.11 -6.55
CA LEU A 273 -2.30 37.31 -7.14
C LEU A 273 -3.14 36.99 -8.38
N PHE A 274 -2.65 36.15 -9.29
CA PHE A 274 -3.39 35.77 -10.51
C PHE A 274 -4.62 34.91 -10.21
N THR A 275 -4.56 34.04 -9.20
CA THR A 275 -5.73 33.25 -8.79
C THR A 275 -6.80 34.14 -8.16
N PHE A 276 -6.44 35.08 -7.28
CA PHE A 276 -7.38 36.07 -6.76
C PHE A 276 -7.95 36.98 -7.86
N TRP A 277 -7.13 37.37 -8.85
CA TRP A 277 -7.59 38.18 -9.98
C TRP A 277 -8.56 37.40 -10.88
N GLY A 278 -8.28 36.12 -11.12
CA GLY A 278 -9.17 35.22 -11.87
C GLY A 278 -10.52 35.07 -11.16
N ILE A 279 -10.51 34.84 -9.85
CA ILE A 279 -11.73 34.75 -9.04
C ILE A 279 -12.51 36.08 -9.04
N PHE A 280 -11.83 37.22 -8.95
CA PHE A 280 -12.48 38.52 -9.01
C PHE A 280 -13.17 38.78 -10.36
N LEU A 281 -12.49 38.45 -11.47
CA LEU A 281 -13.07 38.59 -12.81
C LEU A 281 -14.26 37.65 -13.03
N THR A 282 -14.21 36.41 -12.52
CA THR A 282 -15.36 35.50 -12.61
C THR A 282 -16.55 36.01 -11.81
N PHE A 283 -16.35 36.60 -10.62
CA PHE A 283 -17.44 37.24 -9.88
C PHE A 283 -18.04 38.45 -10.60
N ILE A 284 -17.25 39.28 -11.28
CA ILE A 284 -17.77 40.40 -12.09
C ILE A 284 -18.62 39.88 -13.26
N LEU A 285 -18.14 38.85 -13.95
CA LEU A 285 -18.87 38.24 -15.05
C LEU A 285 -20.18 37.61 -14.57
N LEU A 286 -20.16 36.88 -13.45
CA LEU A 286 -21.35 36.30 -12.84
C LEU A 286 -22.31 37.39 -12.30
N TYR A 287 -21.82 38.49 -11.75
CA TYR A 287 -22.65 39.61 -11.31
C TYR A 287 -23.40 40.28 -12.46
N LYS A 288 -22.79 40.35 -13.65
CA LYS A 288 -23.39 40.96 -14.84
C LYS A 288 -24.33 40.01 -15.60
N ILE A 289 -24.04 38.70 -15.57
CA ILE A 289 -24.77 37.68 -16.35
C ILE A 289 -25.87 36.99 -15.52
N THR A 290 -25.66 36.83 -14.21
CA THR A 290 -26.62 36.19 -13.30
C THR A 290 -27.44 37.28 -12.59
N PRO A 291 -28.77 37.15 -12.41
CA PRO A 291 -29.63 38.18 -11.78
C PRO A 291 -29.43 38.29 -10.25
N PHE A 292 -28.19 38.10 -9.78
CA PHE A 292 -27.80 38.17 -8.38
C PHE A 292 -27.87 39.60 -7.81
N SER A 293 -27.72 40.63 -8.65
CA SER A 293 -27.83 42.03 -8.20
C SER A 293 -29.23 42.36 -7.66
N SER A 294 -30.28 41.83 -8.29
CA SER A 294 -31.67 41.95 -7.80
C SER A 294 -31.90 41.14 -6.53
N TRP A 295 -31.29 39.96 -6.40
CA TRP A 295 -31.44 39.11 -5.21
C TRP A 295 -30.76 39.72 -3.97
N ILE A 296 -29.55 40.25 -4.12
CA ILE A 296 -28.82 40.94 -3.03
C ILE A 296 -29.54 42.23 -2.61
N ARG A 297 -30.02 43.03 -3.58
CA ARG A 297 -30.78 44.26 -3.27
C ARG A 297 -32.06 43.95 -2.49
N ASN A 298 -32.76 42.86 -2.85
CA ASN A 298 -33.97 42.43 -2.17
C ASN A 298 -33.67 41.93 -0.73
N ASN A 299 -32.58 41.21 -0.53
CA ASN A 299 -32.19 40.72 0.81
C ASN A 299 -31.66 41.84 1.74
N LEU A 300 -30.99 42.86 1.21
CA LEU A 300 -30.56 44.02 1.99
C LEU A 300 -31.73 44.95 2.37
N GLN A 301 -32.70 45.13 1.47
CA GLN A 301 -33.94 45.87 1.79
C GLN A 301 -34.78 45.14 2.85
N LYS A 302 -34.88 43.80 2.78
CA LYS A 302 -35.55 42.99 3.81
C LYS A 302 -34.91 43.12 5.19
N LYS A 303 -33.58 43.26 5.30
CA LYS A 303 -32.91 43.49 6.59
C LYS A 303 -33.09 44.90 7.15
N LYS A 304 -33.32 45.91 6.31
CA LYS A 304 -33.62 47.28 6.78
C LYS A 304 -35.03 47.37 7.38
N ILE A 305 -36.00 46.65 6.80
CA ILE A 305 -37.39 46.60 7.31
C ILE A 305 -37.49 45.87 8.66
N VAL A 306 -36.64 44.86 8.91
CA VAL A 306 -36.67 44.10 10.18
C VAL A 306 -36.04 44.87 11.34
N ARG A 307 -35.21 45.90 11.09
CA ARG A 307 -34.55 46.68 12.15
C ARG A 307 -35.44 47.80 12.74
N ASP A 308 -36.47 48.22 12.01
CA ASP A 308 -37.37 49.31 12.45
C ASP A 308 -38.65 48.79 13.15
N ASN A 309 -38.83 47.47 13.28
CA ASN A 309 -40.04 46.86 13.88
C ASN A 309 -39.84 46.20 15.25
N VAL A 310 -38.78 46.57 15.98
CA VAL A 310 -38.57 46.10 17.36
C VAL A 310 -38.35 47.31 18.24
N HIS A 311 -39.39 48.12 18.45
CA HIS A 311 -39.58 49.04 19.59
C HIS A 311 -41.02 49.58 19.54
N GLU A 312 -41.98 48.78 20.01
CA GLU A 312 -43.16 49.23 20.77
C GLU A 312 -43.97 47.99 21.15
N ALA A 313 -43.75 47.51 22.36
CA ALA A 313 -44.73 46.71 23.09
C ALA A 313 -45.29 47.66 24.15
N ILE A 314 -46.56 48.01 24.05
CA ILE A 314 -47.46 48.47 25.11
C ILE A 314 -48.88 48.44 24.53
N ASP A 315 -49.73 47.66 25.20
CA ASP A 315 -51.18 47.76 25.40
C ASP A 315 -52.10 48.07 24.19
N ASP A 316 -53.03 47.18 23.85
CA ASP A 316 -54.33 47.03 24.53
C ASP A 316 -55.35 46.24 23.66
N GLU A 317 -56.21 45.49 24.35
CA GLU A 317 -57.59 45.05 24.04
C GLU A 317 -58.14 44.64 22.65
N SER A 318 -58.86 43.50 22.71
CA SER A 318 -60.17 43.20 22.07
C SER A 318 -60.21 42.65 20.63
N ILE A 319 -60.71 41.41 20.41
CA ILE A 319 -62.10 40.97 20.13
C ILE A 319 -62.30 40.68 18.62
N TYR A 320 -62.55 39.40 18.33
CA TYR A 320 -63.38 38.79 17.28
C TYR A 320 -63.33 39.30 15.81
N ASP A 321 -63.03 38.34 14.92
CA ASP A 321 -63.95 37.78 13.90
C ASP A 321 -63.51 37.78 12.43
N TYR A 322 -63.95 36.69 11.81
CA TYR A 322 -64.22 36.42 10.41
C TYR A 322 -63.14 35.97 9.42
N SER A 323 -63.45 34.78 8.91
CA SER A 323 -63.01 34.17 7.67
C SER A 323 -63.13 35.10 6.46
N GLY A 324 -62.26 34.91 5.47
CA GLY A 324 -62.36 35.65 4.22
C GLY A 324 -61.22 35.37 3.27
N ILE A 325 -61.25 34.21 2.61
CA ILE A 325 -60.50 34.00 1.37
C ILE A 325 -61.06 34.99 0.36
N VAL A 326 -60.30 36.03 0.01
CA VAL A 326 -60.53 36.80 -1.23
C VAL A 326 -59.20 37.09 -1.91
N ASN A 327 -58.95 36.24 -2.90
CA ASN A 327 -58.07 36.49 -4.04
C ASN A 327 -58.53 37.77 -4.76
N THR A 328 -57.70 38.81 -4.82
CA THR A 328 -57.95 39.99 -5.66
C THR A 328 -56.73 40.27 -6.54
N ASN A 329 -56.75 39.64 -7.72
CA ASN A 329 -56.19 40.22 -8.93
C ASN A 329 -57.13 41.33 -9.41
N MET A 330 -56.69 42.59 -9.29
CA MET A 330 -57.27 43.74 -9.98
C MET A 330 -56.22 44.86 -9.92
N GLN A 331 -55.86 45.61 -10.95
CA GLN A 331 -55.95 45.47 -12.40
C GLN A 331 -54.95 46.50 -12.92
N ASN A 332 -54.34 46.19 -14.06
CA ASN A 332 -53.52 47.11 -14.83
C ASN A 332 -54.43 48.24 -15.37
N ALA A 333 -54.55 49.35 -14.64
CA ALA A 333 -55.27 50.54 -15.07
C ALA A 333 -54.28 51.58 -15.59
N GLY A 334 -54.16 51.65 -16.93
CA GLY A 334 -53.44 52.71 -17.62
C GLY A 334 -54.19 54.02 -17.47
N TYR A 335 -53.59 54.99 -16.79
CA TYR A 335 -54.11 56.36 -16.70
C TYR A 335 -53.78 57.11 -17.99
N ASN A 336 -54.82 57.51 -18.73
CA ASN A 336 -54.72 58.48 -19.80
C ASN A 336 -55.79 59.55 -19.54
N MET A 337 -55.36 60.77 -19.19
CA MET A 337 -56.24 61.91 -18.91
C MET A 337 -56.00 63.01 -19.94
N SER A 338 -57.04 63.32 -20.71
CA SER A 338 -57.36 64.60 -21.36
C SER A 338 -58.66 64.38 -22.15
N TYR A 339 -59.66 65.25 -22.25
CA TYR A 339 -59.93 66.60 -21.76
C TYR A 339 -61.46 66.82 -21.80
N ASN A 340 -61.92 67.82 -21.07
CA ASN A 340 -63.29 68.37 -21.00
C ASN A 340 -64.05 68.52 -22.33
N SER A 341 -65.37 68.32 -22.27
CA SER A 341 -66.34 69.40 -22.50
C SER A 341 -67.78 68.99 -22.14
N ASP A 342 -68.42 69.83 -21.35
CA ASP A 342 -69.86 69.85 -21.07
C ASP A 342 -70.71 69.81 -22.34
N TRP A 343 -71.81 69.04 -22.35
CA TRP A 343 -73.16 69.61 -22.54
C TRP A 343 -74.29 68.56 -22.48
N SER A 344 -75.47 69.09 -22.21
CA SER A 344 -76.70 68.49 -21.70
C SER A 344 -77.67 67.86 -22.72
N SER A 345 -78.59 67.06 -22.16
CA SER A 345 -80.03 66.99 -22.48
C SER A 345 -80.51 66.22 -23.72
N SER A 346 -81.12 65.07 -23.43
CA SER A 346 -82.41 64.55 -23.93
C SER A 346 -82.97 65.10 -25.25
N ARG A 347 -83.12 64.23 -26.26
CA ARG A 347 -84.31 63.38 -26.45
C ARG A 347 -84.03 62.27 -27.45
#